data_AF-A0A2D5EQB1-F1
#
_entry.id   AF-A0A2D5EQB1-F1
#
_cell.length_a   1.000
_cell.length_b   1.000
_cell.length_c   1.000
_cell.angle_alpha   90.00
_cell.angle_beta   90.00
_cell.angle_gamma   90.00
#
_symmetry.space_group_name_H-M   'P 1'
#
loop_
_entity.id
_entity.type
_entity.pdbx_description
1 polymer ?
#
loop_
_entity_poly.entity_id
_entity_poly.type
_entity_poly.pdbx_seq_one_letter_code
_entity_poly.pdbx_strand_id
1 'polypeptide(L)'
;MIVMDGEARRWALRLGAGAKLPDALEELAAERGVGQAYLEGAASLSRVELVDGTRYAAAEASRIVGAIEGGEIVLHVTLAVDGELVAARLDSARVESAVLSLAVYGVEAKVGASRGSTRKAKAPASSPVAASDAAEAPAAKGSPGWGDVAAASAAAEEGAESGGASWADVAVASAEAKKREIVEDAELTWAQVAKASSAAEAAAPKPAKKRRRRKPEPKVPVLPKQPLPTSRDRAPKVEPDVFPEKGDYVSHKQFGLCKVEVVHDDGGLLIKLPNSRRKRIKLDPFVVEGPTTDGKGRTVFHLKKRPKR
;
A
#
# COMPACT_ATOMS: atom_id res chain seq x y z
N MET A 1 13.03 -21.41 -11.21
CA MET A 1 12.27 -20.73 -10.14
C MET A 1 13.24 -20.47 -9.01
N ILE A 2 13.56 -19.20 -8.75
CA ILE A 2 14.41 -18.82 -7.61
C ILE A 2 13.46 -18.65 -6.43
N VAL A 3 13.60 -19.50 -5.42
CA VAL A 3 12.84 -19.38 -4.16
C VAL A 3 13.74 -18.67 -3.17
N MET A 4 13.31 -17.52 -2.68
CA MET A 4 14.00 -16.83 -1.59
C MET A 4 13.38 -17.31 -0.27
N ASP A 5 14.10 -18.16 0.45
CA ASP A 5 13.75 -18.54 1.82
C ASP A 5 14.28 -17.48 2.79
N GLY A 6 13.41 -16.93 3.64
CA GLY A 6 13.80 -15.96 4.65
C GLY A 6 12.63 -15.36 5.43
N GLU A 7 12.91 -14.88 6.65
CA GLU A 7 11.93 -14.12 7.43
C GLU A 7 11.74 -12.72 6.83
N ALA A 8 10.48 -12.37 6.53
CA ALA A 8 10.12 -11.05 6.03
C ALA A 8 9.64 -10.15 7.18
N ARG A 9 10.17 -8.93 7.25
CA ARG A 9 9.64 -7.89 8.15
C ARG A 9 8.61 -7.07 7.41
N ARG A 10 7.39 -6.96 7.95
CA ARG A 10 6.33 -6.14 7.36
C ARG A 10 6.25 -4.76 8.00
N TRP A 11 6.26 -3.72 7.17
CA TRP A 11 6.01 -2.34 7.57
C TRP A 11 4.68 -1.87 6.97
N ALA A 12 3.97 -1.05 7.73
CA ALA A 12 2.80 -0.31 7.25
C ALA A 12 3.23 1.15 7.06
N LEU A 13 3.01 1.68 5.87
CA LEU A 13 3.45 3.00 5.46
C LEU A 13 2.24 3.86 5.11
N ARG A 14 2.28 5.12 5.54
CA ARG A 14 1.35 6.15 5.10
C ARG A 14 2.16 7.31 4.56
N LEU A 15 1.99 7.61 3.27
CA LEU A 15 2.66 8.74 2.64
C LEU A 15 1.76 9.98 2.69
N GLY A 16 2.39 11.13 2.98
CA GLY A 16 1.71 12.42 3.04
C GLY A 16 1.45 13.00 1.65
N ALA A 17 0.54 13.98 1.60
CA ALA A 17 0.20 14.69 0.38
C ALA A 17 1.42 15.43 -0.21
N GLY A 18 1.52 15.47 -1.54
CA GLY A 18 2.55 16.17 -2.30
C GLY A 18 3.83 15.38 -2.54
N ALA A 19 4.08 14.27 -1.82
CA ALA A 19 5.26 13.43 -2.03
C ALA A 19 5.22 12.78 -3.43
N LYS A 20 6.36 12.70 -4.11
CA LYS A 20 6.48 11.89 -5.33
C LYS A 20 6.64 10.43 -4.94
N LEU A 21 5.74 9.56 -5.41
CA LEU A 21 5.64 8.19 -4.89
C LEU A 21 6.93 7.37 -5.07
N PRO A 22 7.54 7.26 -6.27
CA PRO A 22 8.80 6.51 -6.42
C PRO A 22 9.93 7.11 -5.59
N ASP A 23 10.19 8.42 -5.73
CA ASP A 23 11.25 9.13 -5.01
C ASP A 23 11.14 8.96 -3.47
N ALA A 24 9.94 9.05 -2.92
CA ALA A 24 9.70 8.89 -1.48
C ALA A 24 9.96 7.46 -1.00
N LEU A 25 9.68 6.45 -1.84
CA LEU A 25 9.99 5.06 -1.53
C LEU A 25 11.50 4.78 -1.65
N GLU A 26 12.18 5.39 -2.62
CA GLU A 26 13.64 5.30 -2.77
C GLU A 26 14.35 5.93 -1.57
N GLU A 27 13.91 7.11 -1.15
CA GLU A 27 14.44 7.79 0.03
C GLU A 27 14.23 6.95 1.30
N LEU A 28 13.03 6.39 1.48
CA LEU A 28 12.73 5.50 2.61
C LEU A 28 13.61 4.24 2.59
N ALA A 29 13.80 3.63 1.41
CA ALA A 29 14.63 2.46 1.26
C ALA A 29 16.10 2.77 1.61
N ALA A 30 16.61 3.92 1.15
CA ALA A 30 17.96 4.38 1.46
C ALA A 30 18.13 4.70 2.96
N GLU A 31 17.19 5.43 3.58
CA GLU A 31 17.21 5.79 5.00
C GLU A 31 17.24 4.53 5.90
N ARG A 32 16.47 3.51 5.50
CA ARG A 32 16.29 2.29 6.30
C ARG A 32 17.24 1.16 5.93
N GLY A 33 18.10 1.35 4.93
CA GLY A 33 19.02 0.33 4.43
C GLY A 33 18.28 -0.89 3.86
N VAL A 34 17.16 -0.67 3.17
CA VAL A 34 16.38 -1.72 2.51
C VAL A 34 17.02 -2.03 1.16
N GLY A 35 17.70 -3.18 1.09
CA GLY A 35 18.27 -3.68 -0.17
C GLY A 35 17.25 -4.41 -1.05
N GLN A 36 16.28 -5.09 -0.43
CA GLN A 36 15.24 -5.83 -1.14
C GLN A 36 13.89 -5.77 -0.40
N ALA A 37 12.82 -5.42 -1.11
CA ALA A 37 11.48 -5.44 -0.56
C ALA A 37 10.40 -5.65 -1.62
N TYR A 38 9.28 -6.24 -1.21
CA TYR A 38 8.04 -6.28 -1.96
C TYR A 38 7.05 -5.27 -1.37
N LEU A 39 6.34 -4.55 -2.24
CA LEU A 39 5.40 -3.50 -1.87
C LEU A 39 4.01 -3.82 -2.43
N GLU A 40 2.99 -3.59 -1.63
CA GLU A 40 1.59 -3.64 -2.06
C GLU A 40 0.75 -2.55 -1.36
N GLY A 41 -0.22 -1.96 -2.03
CA GLY A 41 -1.14 -1.03 -1.39
C GLY A 41 -2.08 -0.31 -2.34
N ALA A 42 -2.61 0.83 -1.89
CA ALA A 42 -3.51 1.68 -2.66
C ALA A 42 -3.20 3.17 -2.39
N ALA A 43 -3.55 4.02 -3.35
CA ALA A 43 -3.31 5.46 -3.23
C ALA A 43 -4.30 6.30 -4.05
N SER A 44 -4.51 7.53 -3.62
CA SER A 44 -5.04 8.61 -4.45
C SER A 44 -3.86 9.42 -4.97
N LEU A 45 -3.78 9.57 -6.30
CA LEU A 45 -2.63 10.12 -7.00
C LEU A 45 -3.02 11.33 -7.86
N SER A 46 -2.11 12.28 -8.00
CA SER A 46 -2.18 13.42 -8.91
C SER A 46 -0.93 13.51 -9.78
N ARG A 47 -1.05 14.13 -10.96
CA ARG A 47 0.05 14.25 -11.96
C ARG A 47 0.71 12.89 -12.24
N VAL A 48 -0.11 11.91 -12.60
CA VAL A 48 0.34 10.54 -12.88
C VAL A 48 0.94 10.48 -14.27
N GLU A 49 2.14 9.90 -14.37
CA GLU A 49 2.84 9.61 -15.60
C GLU A 49 3.20 8.12 -15.62
N LEU A 50 2.80 7.45 -16.71
CA LEU A 50 3.09 6.05 -16.96
C LEU A 50 4.34 5.93 -17.85
N VAL A 51 4.99 4.76 -17.79
CA VAL A 51 6.23 4.51 -18.56
C VAL A 51 6.03 4.58 -20.08
N ASP A 52 4.80 4.39 -20.57
CA ASP A 52 4.44 4.54 -21.99
C ASP A 52 4.24 6.01 -22.44
N GLY A 53 4.41 6.96 -21.52
CA GLY A 53 4.21 8.39 -21.75
C GLY A 53 2.77 8.88 -21.53
N THR A 54 1.84 7.99 -21.19
CA THR A 54 0.46 8.36 -20.87
C THR A 54 0.40 9.16 -19.57
N ARG A 55 -0.40 10.23 -19.55
CA ARG A 55 -0.51 11.15 -18.41
C ARG A 55 -1.95 11.32 -17.96
N TYR A 56 -2.15 11.31 -16.64
CA TYR A 56 -3.43 11.60 -16.01
C TYR A 56 -3.28 12.73 -14.98
N ALA A 57 -4.24 13.67 -14.97
CA ALA A 57 -4.23 14.75 -13.99
C ALA A 57 -4.45 14.24 -12.56
N ALA A 58 -5.36 13.27 -12.40
CA ALA A 58 -5.65 12.58 -11.15
C ALA A 58 -6.11 11.15 -11.45
N ALA A 59 -5.86 10.23 -10.51
CA ALA A 59 -6.32 8.85 -10.59
C ALA A 59 -6.43 8.22 -9.19
N GLU A 60 -7.34 7.26 -9.02
CA GLU A 60 -7.35 6.38 -7.85
C GLU A 60 -6.62 5.08 -8.18
N ALA A 61 -5.48 4.85 -7.55
CA ALA A 61 -4.77 3.59 -7.62
C ALA A 61 -5.42 2.57 -6.68
N SER A 62 -6.33 1.78 -7.22
CA SER A 62 -7.00 0.67 -6.51
C SER A 62 -6.01 -0.40 -6.06
N ARG A 63 -4.91 -0.58 -6.80
CA ARG A 63 -3.81 -1.47 -6.46
C ARG A 63 -2.48 -0.91 -6.94
N ILE A 64 -1.49 -0.97 -6.08
CA ILE A 64 -0.08 -0.69 -6.35
C ILE A 64 0.67 -1.94 -5.93
N VAL A 65 1.47 -2.50 -6.82
CA VAL A 65 2.37 -3.63 -6.54
C VAL A 65 3.75 -3.25 -7.04
N GLY A 66 4.78 -3.53 -6.26
CA GLY A 66 6.13 -3.21 -6.68
C GLY A 66 7.20 -4.01 -5.98
N ALA A 67 8.42 -3.85 -6.48
CA ALA A 67 9.63 -4.40 -5.89
C ALA A 67 10.68 -3.30 -5.76
N ILE A 68 11.47 -3.39 -4.69
CA ILE A 68 12.68 -2.61 -4.47
C ILE A 68 13.82 -3.61 -4.54
N GLU A 69 14.77 -3.41 -5.45
CA GLU A 69 15.95 -4.26 -5.61
C GLU A 69 17.18 -3.41 -5.89
N GLY A 70 18.19 -3.47 -5.01
CA GLY A 70 19.44 -2.75 -5.22
C GLY A 70 19.31 -1.22 -5.26
N GLY A 71 18.23 -0.67 -4.68
CA GLY A 71 17.90 0.74 -4.72
C GLY A 71 17.09 1.18 -5.93
N GLU A 72 16.82 0.30 -6.90
CA GLU A 72 15.88 0.55 -7.98
C GLU A 72 14.46 0.14 -7.55
N ILE A 73 13.47 0.93 -7.96
CA ILE A 73 12.07 0.68 -7.68
C ILE A 73 11.29 0.47 -8.97
N VAL A 74 10.50 -0.61 -9.00
CA VAL A 74 9.57 -0.89 -10.11
C VAL A 74 8.17 -0.98 -9.53
N LEU A 75 7.27 -0.11 -9.99
CA LEU A 75 5.88 -0.06 -9.56
C LEU A 75 4.93 -0.36 -10.72
N HIS A 76 4.03 -1.32 -10.50
CA HIS A 76 2.88 -1.59 -11.35
C HIS A 76 1.61 -1.12 -10.63
N VAL A 77 0.74 -0.46 -11.36
CA VAL A 77 -0.47 0.16 -10.82
C VAL A 77 -1.70 -0.26 -11.59
N THR A 78 -2.82 -0.38 -10.88
CA THR A 78 -4.17 -0.47 -11.45
C THR A 78 -4.95 0.78 -11.04
N LEU A 79 -5.09 1.69 -11.99
CA LEU A 79 -5.70 3.00 -11.83
C LEU A 79 -7.17 2.96 -12.24
N ALA A 80 -8.02 3.65 -11.50
CA ALA A 80 -9.35 4.05 -11.93
C ALA A 80 -9.29 5.51 -12.40
N VAL A 81 -9.58 5.74 -13.69
CA VAL A 81 -9.58 7.05 -14.33
C VAL A 81 -10.90 7.19 -15.08
N ASP A 82 -11.71 8.20 -14.75
CA ASP A 82 -12.98 8.48 -15.41
C ASP A 82 -13.94 7.26 -15.51
N GLY A 83 -13.85 6.35 -14.54
CA GLY A 83 -14.66 5.12 -14.49
C GLY A 83 -14.07 3.92 -15.23
N GLU A 84 -12.92 4.08 -15.90
CA GLU A 84 -12.20 3.00 -16.58
C GLU A 84 -11.00 2.52 -15.75
N LEU A 85 -10.68 1.23 -15.87
CA LEU A 85 -9.52 0.62 -15.21
C LEU A 85 -8.34 0.51 -16.16
N VAL A 86 -7.20 1.07 -15.76
CA VAL A 86 -5.95 1.06 -16.52
C VAL A 86 -4.87 0.36 -15.70
N ALA A 87 -4.24 -0.66 -16.27
CA ALA A 87 -3.12 -1.35 -15.64
C ALA A 87 -1.82 -1.01 -16.39
N ALA A 88 -0.84 -0.45 -15.70
CA ALA A 88 0.39 0.01 -16.32
C ALA A 88 1.57 0.04 -15.33
N ARG A 89 2.78 0.27 -15.86
CA ARG A 89 3.96 0.59 -15.05
C ARG A 89 3.98 2.08 -14.75
N LEU A 90 4.11 2.42 -13.48
CA LEU A 90 4.17 3.82 -13.03
C LEU A 90 5.58 4.35 -13.23
N ASP A 91 5.70 5.52 -13.87
CA ASP A 91 6.95 6.27 -13.98
C ASP A 91 7.05 7.29 -12.83
N SER A 92 6.04 8.17 -12.72
CA SER A 92 5.96 9.12 -11.61
C SER A 92 4.51 9.46 -11.23
N ALA A 93 4.29 9.84 -9.98
CA ALA A 93 3.02 10.38 -9.50
C ALA A 93 3.24 11.16 -8.21
N ARG A 94 2.40 12.16 -7.95
CA ARG A 94 2.27 12.79 -6.63
C ARG A 94 1.19 12.09 -5.83
N VAL A 95 1.49 11.85 -4.57
CA VAL A 95 0.55 11.26 -3.62
C VAL A 95 -0.35 12.35 -3.07
N GLU A 96 -1.66 12.14 -3.10
CA GLU A 96 -2.61 12.88 -2.27
C GLU A 96 -2.82 12.14 -0.93
N SER A 97 -2.96 10.82 -1.01
CA SER A 97 -2.88 9.90 0.14
C SER A 97 -2.48 8.51 -0.32
N ALA A 98 -1.65 7.81 0.44
CA ALA A 98 -1.31 6.42 0.14
C ALA A 98 -1.21 5.59 1.42
N VAL A 99 -1.67 4.34 1.34
CA VAL A 99 -1.52 3.32 2.38
C VAL A 99 -0.87 2.11 1.73
N LEU A 100 0.35 1.80 2.17
CA LEU A 100 1.19 0.77 1.57
C LEU A 100 1.65 -0.21 2.65
N SER A 101 1.81 -1.47 2.27
CA SER A 101 2.49 -2.50 3.04
C SER A 101 3.78 -2.86 2.34
N LEU A 102 4.88 -2.86 3.09
CA LEU A 102 6.21 -3.21 2.59
C LEU A 102 6.69 -4.47 3.32
N ALA A 103 6.95 -5.55 2.58
CA ALA A 103 7.60 -6.76 3.07
C ALA A 103 9.09 -6.69 2.72
N VAL A 104 9.92 -6.43 3.73
CA VAL A 104 11.37 -6.30 3.58
C VAL A 104 12.02 -7.67 3.79
N TYR A 105 12.89 -8.05 2.85
CA TYR A 105 13.64 -9.31 2.88
C TYR A 105 15.12 -9.05 3.19
N GLY A 106 15.79 -10.04 3.78
CA GLY A 106 17.26 -10.01 3.89
C GLY A 106 17.83 -8.96 4.83
N VAL A 107 17.10 -8.54 5.86
CA VAL A 107 17.65 -7.69 6.94
C VAL A 107 18.53 -8.54 7.86
N GLU A 108 19.60 -9.13 7.34
CA GLU A 108 20.66 -9.65 8.19
C GLU A 108 21.56 -8.50 8.66
N ALA A 109 21.75 -8.48 9.97
CA ALA A 109 22.25 -7.37 10.75
C ALA A 109 23.67 -6.94 10.35
N LYS A 110 23.88 -5.62 10.26
CA LYS A 110 25.17 -4.93 10.41
C LYS A 110 26.37 -5.66 9.81
N VAL A 111 26.67 -5.42 8.54
CA VAL A 111 28.06 -5.44 8.09
C VAL A 111 28.49 -3.99 7.94
N GLY A 112 29.38 -3.55 8.82
CA GLY A 112 30.16 -2.33 8.65
C GLY A 112 31.07 -2.44 7.44
N ALA A 113 30.50 -2.48 6.24
CA ALA A 113 31.21 -2.41 4.98
C ALA A 113 31.24 -0.95 4.55
N SER A 114 32.36 -0.30 4.81
CA SER A 114 32.77 0.94 4.16
C SER A 114 32.46 0.86 2.66
N ARG A 115 31.86 1.93 2.12
CA ARG A 115 31.68 2.15 0.68
C ARG A 115 33.03 2.06 -0.06
N GLY A 116 33.38 0.86 -0.49
CA GLY A 116 34.34 0.64 -1.56
C GLY A 116 33.65 0.89 -2.89
N SER A 117 33.83 2.08 -3.45
CA SER A 117 33.43 2.41 -4.81
C SER A 117 34.09 1.43 -5.78
N THR A 118 33.33 0.49 -6.33
CA THR A 118 33.72 -0.24 -7.54
C THR A 118 32.84 0.25 -8.68
N ARG A 119 33.46 1.08 -9.53
CA ARG A 119 32.88 1.54 -10.80
C ARG A 119 32.73 0.34 -11.75
N LYS A 120 31.64 0.38 -12.52
CA LYS A 120 31.42 -0.29 -13.82
C LYS A 120 31.46 -1.82 -13.84
N ALA A 121 30.28 -2.42 -13.85
CA ALA A 121 30.02 -3.58 -14.70
C ALA A 121 28.76 -3.30 -15.55
N LYS A 122 29.00 -3.10 -16.85
CA LYS A 122 27.99 -2.99 -17.90
C LYS A 122 27.33 -4.36 -18.05
N ALA A 123 26.06 -4.48 -17.68
CA ALA A 123 25.29 -5.70 -17.90
C ALA A 123 25.07 -5.95 -19.40
N PRO A 124 25.30 -7.16 -19.93
CA PRO A 124 24.77 -7.54 -21.23
C PRO A 124 23.36 -8.11 -21.07
N ALA A 125 22.46 -7.64 -21.93
CA ALA A 125 21.14 -8.24 -22.13
C ALA A 125 21.29 -9.69 -22.63
N SER A 126 20.61 -10.63 -21.98
CA SER A 126 20.50 -12.01 -22.43
C SER A 126 19.15 -12.22 -23.13
N SER A 127 19.18 -12.24 -24.45
CA SER A 127 18.14 -12.87 -25.28
C SER A 127 18.64 -14.25 -25.73
N PRO A 128 17.84 -15.33 -25.61
CA PRO A 128 18.20 -16.61 -26.19
C PRO A 128 17.91 -16.64 -27.69
N VAL A 129 18.95 -16.85 -28.50
CA VAL A 129 18.85 -17.11 -29.94
C VAL A 129 18.70 -18.62 -30.16
N ALA A 130 17.60 -19.03 -30.78
CA ALA A 130 17.47 -20.34 -31.41
C ALA A 130 18.02 -20.26 -32.84
N ALA A 131 18.94 -21.17 -33.17
CA ALA A 131 19.52 -21.32 -34.50
C ALA A 131 18.69 -22.30 -35.35
N SER A 132 18.40 -21.91 -36.59
CA SER A 132 18.26 -22.84 -37.71
C SER A 132 18.51 -22.11 -39.03
N ASP A 133 19.08 -22.87 -39.97
CA ASP A 133 19.90 -22.50 -41.12
C ASP A 133 19.23 -21.76 -42.30
N ALA A 134 20.09 -20.93 -42.93
CA ALA A 134 20.32 -20.71 -44.37
C ALA A 134 19.16 -20.40 -45.35
N ALA A 135 19.20 -19.19 -45.93
CA ALA A 135 19.28 -18.98 -47.38
C ALA A 135 19.65 -17.51 -47.75
N GLU A 136 20.63 -17.44 -48.66
CA GLU A 136 21.11 -16.39 -49.58
C GLU A 136 20.53 -14.95 -49.68
N ALA A 137 21.46 -14.05 -50.04
CA ALA A 137 21.49 -12.59 -50.28
C ALA A 137 20.51 -12.06 -51.40
N PRO A 138 20.42 -10.74 -51.75
CA PRO A 138 21.42 -9.68 -51.56
C PRO A 138 20.98 -8.22 -51.26
N ALA A 139 21.97 -7.48 -50.74
CA ALA A 139 22.35 -6.08 -50.95
C ALA A 139 21.28 -4.99 -51.12
N ALA A 140 21.24 -4.08 -50.14
CA ALA A 140 20.87 -2.68 -50.37
C ALA A 140 21.68 -1.76 -49.45
N LYS A 141 22.20 -0.69 -50.05
CA LYS A 141 23.08 0.34 -49.53
C LYS A 141 22.28 1.37 -48.73
N GLY A 142 22.93 2.04 -47.78
CA GLY A 142 22.56 3.41 -47.39
C GLY A 142 22.51 3.67 -45.89
N SER A 143 23.67 3.99 -45.29
CA SER A 143 23.74 4.75 -44.06
C SER A 143 23.76 6.25 -44.38
N PRO A 144 22.90 7.08 -43.78
CA PRO A 144 23.13 8.53 -43.71
C PRO A 144 24.02 8.82 -42.49
N GLY A 145 25.19 9.39 -42.76
CA GLY A 145 26.12 9.86 -41.75
C GLY A 145 25.58 11.08 -41.00
N TRP A 146 25.78 11.08 -39.69
CA TRP A 146 25.69 12.27 -38.86
C TRP A 146 26.91 13.17 -39.15
N GLY A 147 26.67 14.21 -39.95
CA GLY A 147 27.57 15.32 -40.17
C GLY A 147 26.78 16.62 -40.18
N ASP A 148 27.38 17.66 -39.62
CA ASP A 148 26.99 19.08 -39.68
C ASP A 148 25.87 19.59 -38.76
N VAL A 149 26.26 20.01 -37.56
CA VAL A 149 26.01 21.41 -37.13
C VAL A 149 27.09 21.85 -36.15
N ALA A 150 28.17 22.40 -36.70
CA ALA A 150 29.11 23.26 -36.02
C ALA A 150 29.24 24.55 -36.83
N ALA A 151 28.62 25.64 -36.36
CA ALA A 151 29.00 27.03 -36.61
C ALA A 151 27.93 27.98 -36.06
N ALA A 152 28.21 28.60 -34.92
CA ALA A 152 27.93 30.02 -34.66
C ALA A 152 28.42 30.37 -33.25
N SER A 153 29.61 30.95 -33.17
CA SER A 153 30.04 31.80 -32.07
C SER A 153 30.61 33.05 -32.71
N ALA A 154 30.01 34.21 -32.47
CA ALA A 154 30.68 35.51 -32.42
C ALA A 154 29.68 36.62 -32.13
N ALA A 155 30.17 37.62 -31.39
CA ALA A 155 29.63 38.96 -31.13
C ALA A 155 28.59 39.09 -30.00
N ALA A 156 29.11 39.24 -28.78
CA ALA A 156 28.89 40.46 -27.98
C ALA A 156 29.81 40.45 -26.75
N GLU A 157 30.97 41.10 -26.87
CA GLU A 157 31.68 41.66 -25.72
C GLU A 157 31.15 43.07 -25.48
N GLU A 158 30.88 43.41 -24.22
CA GLU A 158 31.59 44.45 -23.46
C GLU A 158 30.71 45.00 -22.31
N GLY A 159 31.31 45.09 -21.12
CA GLY A 159 31.00 46.13 -20.14
C GLY A 159 30.20 45.74 -18.91
N ALA A 160 30.83 45.12 -17.91
CA ALA A 160 30.50 45.38 -16.51
C ALA A 160 31.68 45.02 -15.60
N GLU A 161 32.39 46.05 -15.18
CA GLU A 161 33.48 46.00 -14.22
C GLU A 161 33.01 45.64 -12.80
N SER A 162 33.92 44.94 -12.11
CA SER A 162 34.21 45.03 -10.67
C SER A 162 33.10 44.76 -9.65
N GLY A 163 33.22 43.61 -8.96
CA GLY A 163 32.48 43.36 -7.73
C GLY A 163 32.54 41.90 -7.29
N GLY A 164 33.73 41.32 -7.20
CA GLY A 164 33.92 39.93 -6.77
C GLY A 164 33.58 39.75 -5.29
N ALA A 165 32.36 39.30 -5.00
CA ALA A 165 32.04 38.58 -3.78
C ALA A 165 32.16 37.08 -4.06
N SER A 166 33.06 36.41 -3.37
CA SER A 166 33.31 34.99 -3.58
C SER A 166 32.13 34.17 -3.03
N TRP A 167 31.72 33.13 -3.74
CA TRP A 167 30.73 32.17 -3.24
C TRP A 167 31.20 31.38 -2.00
N ALA A 168 32.47 31.55 -1.58
CA ALA A 168 32.98 31.03 -0.32
C ALA A 168 32.55 31.87 0.90
N ASP A 169 32.22 33.15 0.73
CA ASP A 169 31.78 34.03 1.82
C ASP A 169 30.28 33.85 2.16
N VAL A 170 29.48 33.33 1.22
CA VAL A 170 28.05 33.04 1.43
C VAL A 170 27.85 31.77 2.29
N ALA A 171 28.83 30.86 2.32
CA ALA A 171 28.77 29.64 3.12
C ALA A 171 29.11 29.85 4.60
N VAL A 172 29.90 30.88 4.94
CA VAL A 172 30.27 31.20 6.34
C VAL A 172 29.17 32.02 7.03
N ALA A 173 28.45 32.89 6.31
CA ALA A 173 27.33 33.65 6.87
C ALA A 173 26.09 32.80 7.22
N SER A 174 25.93 31.61 6.65
CA SER A 174 24.81 30.70 6.96
C SER A 174 25.09 29.74 8.13
N ALA A 175 26.32 29.70 8.65
CA ALA A 175 26.70 28.84 9.78
C ALA A 175 26.63 29.55 11.15
N GLU A 176 26.60 30.89 11.19
CA GLU A 176 26.52 31.67 12.44
C GLU A 176 25.12 32.20 12.79
N ALA A 177 24.12 32.04 11.92
CA ALA A 177 22.73 32.43 12.21
C ALA A 177 21.94 31.36 13.01
N LYS A 178 22.55 30.21 13.35
CA LYS A 178 21.87 29.08 14.02
C LYS A 178 22.27 28.90 15.49
N LYS A 179 22.65 30.00 16.16
CA LYS A 179 23.07 29.98 17.57
C LYS A 179 22.55 31.16 18.41
N ARG A 180 21.40 31.73 18.06
CA ARG A 180 20.69 32.68 18.94
C ARG A 180 19.27 32.19 19.20
N GLU A 181 19.01 32.00 20.49
CA GLU A 181 17.70 31.95 21.15
C GLU A 181 16.73 30.86 20.69
N ILE A 182 16.92 29.66 21.23
CA ILE A 182 15.79 28.94 21.82
C ILE A 182 15.99 29.11 23.32
N VAL A 183 15.54 30.25 23.80
CA VAL A 183 15.27 30.48 25.22
C VAL A 183 14.11 29.55 25.57
N GLU A 184 14.31 28.80 26.64
CA GLU A 184 13.28 28.09 27.37
C GLU A 184 12.10 29.03 27.61
N ASP A 185 10.98 28.79 26.93
CA ASP A 185 9.72 29.38 27.35
C ASP A 185 8.60 28.34 27.29
N ALA A 186 8.15 28.04 28.50
CA ALA A 186 6.83 27.59 28.88
C ALA A 186 6.39 26.20 28.39
N GLU A 187 6.48 25.26 29.33
CA GLU A 187 5.55 24.16 29.50
C GLU A 187 4.09 24.65 29.41
N LEU A 188 3.53 24.73 28.21
CA LEU A 188 2.09 24.78 28.00
C LEU A 188 1.50 23.45 28.41
N THR A 189 1.19 23.34 29.70
CA THR A 189 0.46 22.22 30.27
C THR A 189 -0.91 22.11 29.59
N TRP A 190 -1.30 20.87 29.25
CA TRP A 190 -2.59 20.51 28.66
C TRP A 190 -3.83 21.09 29.39
N ALA A 191 -3.66 21.55 30.63
CA ALA A 191 -4.69 22.25 31.41
C ALA A 191 -5.11 23.61 30.84
N GLN A 192 -4.24 24.32 30.10
CA GLN A 192 -4.59 25.62 29.49
C GLN A 192 -5.39 25.47 28.18
N VAL A 193 -5.16 24.40 27.42
CA VAL A 193 -5.91 24.10 26.19
C VAL A 193 -7.37 23.70 26.50
N ALA A 194 -7.62 23.03 27.63
CA ALA A 194 -8.98 22.71 28.07
C ALA A 194 -9.79 23.95 28.48
N LYS A 195 -9.14 25.01 28.96
CA LYS A 195 -9.80 26.25 29.41
C LYS A 195 -10.21 27.16 28.25
N ALA A 196 -9.53 27.07 27.10
CA ALA A 196 -9.90 27.77 25.88
C ALA A 196 -11.13 27.14 25.19
N SER A 197 -11.36 25.84 25.35
CA SER A 197 -12.48 25.15 24.70
C SER A 197 -13.82 25.30 25.44
N SER A 198 -13.83 25.60 26.74
CA SER A 198 -15.07 25.80 27.50
C SER A 198 -15.66 27.21 27.37
N ALA A 199 -14.91 28.18 26.84
CA ALA A 199 -15.39 29.56 26.66
C ALA A 199 -16.19 29.77 25.36
N ALA A 200 -16.04 28.88 24.37
CA ALA A 200 -16.74 28.99 23.08
C ALA A 200 -18.16 28.40 23.08
N GLU A 201 -18.50 27.53 24.05
CA GLU A 201 -19.83 26.89 24.11
C GLU A 201 -20.87 27.70 24.92
N ALA A 202 -20.44 28.74 25.64
CA ALA A 202 -21.32 29.56 26.48
C ALA A 202 -22.04 30.72 25.74
N ALA A 203 -21.81 30.90 24.44
CA ALA A 203 -22.34 32.05 23.67
C ALA A 203 -23.32 31.67 22.54
N ALA A 204 -23.97 30.50 22.61
CA ALA A 204 -25.04 30.16 21.67
C ALA A 204 -26.37 30.86 22.05
N PRO A 205 -26.94 31.73 21.19
CA PRO A 205 -28.20 32.40 21.48
C PRO A 205 -29.37 31.40 21.47
N LYS A 206 -30.17 31.42 22.55
CA LYS A 206 -31.40 30.61 22.70
C LYS A 206 -32.39 30.96 21.58
N PRO A 207 -32.89 29.98 20.79
CA PRO A 207 -33.89 30.26 19.76
C PRO A 207 -35.22 30.70 20.39
N ALA A 208 -35.70 31.86 19.96
CA ALA A 208 -36.95 32.47 20.40
C ALA A 208 -38.16 31.57 20.09
N LYS A 209 -39.01 31.36 21.11
CA LYS A 209 -40.27 30.60 21.02
C LYS A 209 -41.29 31.34 20.11
N LYS A 210 -41.28 31.07 18.81
CA LYS A 210 -42.38 31.44 17.91
C LYS A 210 -43.60 30.56 18.19
N ARG A 211 -44.68 31.19 18.70
CA ARG A 211 -46.03 30.61 18.80
C ARG A 211 -46.47 30.12 17.42
N ARG A 212 -46.50 28.79 17.21
CA ARG A 212 -47.06 28.19 16.00
C ARG A 212 -48.58 28.30 16.06
N ARG A 213 -49.15 29.04 15.12
CA ARG A 213 -50.58 29.01 14.78
C ARG A 213 -50.97 27.58 14.40
N ARG A 214 -52.13 27.12 14.89
CA ARG A 214 -52.72 25.82 14.55
C ARG A 214 -52.88 25.71 13.03
N LYS A 215 -52.19 24.75 12.41
CA LYS A 215 -52.42 24.37 11.02
C LYS A 215 -53.66 23.44 10.98
N PRO A 216 -54.53 23.59 9.97
CA PRO A 216 -55.65 22.67 9.74
C PRO A 216 -55.12 21.26 9.41
N GLU A 217 -55.88 20.25 9.82
CA GLU A 217 -55.52 18.84 9.71
C GLU A 217 -55.23 18.45 8.25
N PRO A 218 -54.07 17.82 7.97
CA PRO A 218 -53.75 17.35 6.63
C PRO A 218 -54.61 16.15 6.29
N LYS A 219 -55.37 16.24 5.19
CA LYS A 219 -55.94 15.06 4.51
C LYS A 219 -54.82 14.07 4.26
N VAL A 220 -54.90 12.91 4.91
CA VAL A 220 -53.92 11.83 4.83
C VAL A 220 -53.73 11.44 3.36
N PRO A 221 -52.54 11.62 2.78
CA PRO A 221 -52.25 11.07 1.46
C PRO A 221 -52.29 9.55 1.59
N VAL A 222 -53.17 8.91 0.81
CA VAL A 222 -53.17 7.46 0.65
C VAL A 222 -51.83 7.08 0.05
N LEU A 223 -50.93 6.58 0.90
CA LEU A 223 -49.63 6.04 0.48
C LEU A 223 -49.89 4.96 -0.59
N PRO A 224 -49.29 5.05 -1.78
CA PRO A 224 -49.39 3.99 -2.76
C PRO A 224 -48.83 2.70 -2.14
N LYS A 225 -49.64 1.64 -2.15
CA LYS A 225 -49.27 0.31 -1.67
C LYS A 225 -47.97 -0.10 -2.36
N GLN A 226 -46.88 -0.13 -1.61
CA GLN A 226 -45.62 -0.67 -2.10
C GLN A 226 -45.84 -2.13 -2.50
N PRO A 227 -45.38 -2.57 -3.68
CA PRO A 227 -45.50 -3.95 -4.09
C PRO A 227 -44.78 -4.83 -3.08
N LEU A 228 -45.45 -5.90 -2.62
CA LEU A 228 -44.87 -6.91 -1.75
C LEU A 228 -43.57 -7.41 -2.37
N PRO A 229 -42.47 -7.51 -1.61
CA PRO A 229 -41.21 -8.02 -2.13
C PRO A 229 -41.44 -9.42 -2.66
N THR A 230 -41.29 -9.59 -3.97
CA THR A 230 -41.34 -10.88 -4.63
C THR A 230 -40.27 -11.77 -4.01
N SER A 231 -40.64 -13.01 -3.67
CA SER A 231 -39.82 -14.03 -2.99
C SER A 231 -38.53 -14.44 -3.73
N ARG A 232 -38.13 -13.71 -4.78
CA ARG A 232 -37.01 -14.00 -5.66
C ARG A 232 -35.68 -13.33 -5.27
N ASP A 233 -35.70 -12.37 -4.32
CA ASP A 233 -34.49 -11.63 -3.91
C ASP A 233 -33.95 -12.00 -2.52
N ARG A 234 -34.30 -13.18 -1.97
CA ARG A 234 -33.53 -13.77 -0.87
C ARG A 234 -32.30 -14.48 -1.43
N ALA A 235 -31.35 -13.72 -1.96
CA ALA A 235 -29.98 -14.19 -2.00
C ALA A 235 -29.59 -14.52 -0.54
N PRO A 236 -29.21 -15.77 -0.22
CA PRO A 236 -28.77 -16.08 1.13
C PRO A 236 -27.59 -15.16 1.43
N LYS A 237 -27.65 -14.43 2.55
CA LYS A 237 -26.46 -13.78 3.11
C LYS A 237 -25.41 -14.87 3.25
N VAL A 238 -24.42 -14.86 2.37
CA VAL A 238 -23.24 -15.71 2.47
C VAL A 238 -22.46 -15.13 3.64
N GLU A 239 -22.78 -15.61 4.84
CA GLU A 239 -21.93 -15.35 6.00
C GLU A 239 -20.56 -15.95 5.67
N PRO A 240 -19.47 -15.19 5.87
CA PRO A 240 -18.13 -15.69 5.56
C PRO A 240 -17.88 -16.96 6.37
N ASP A 241 -17.60 -18.06 5.68
CA ASP A 241 -17.29 -19.34 6.33
C ASP A 241 -16.03 -19.16 7.19
N VAL A 242 -16.21 -19.12 8.51
CA VAL A 242 -15.11 -18.99 9.47
C VAL A 242 -14.43 -20.35 9.59
N PHE A 243 -13.22 -20.45 9.05
CA PHE A 243 -12.40 -21.68 9.14
C PHE A 243 -11.52 -21.67 10.39
N PRO A 244 -11.35 -22.84 11.06
CA PRO A 244 -10.48 -22.94 12.22
C PRO A 244 -9.00 -22.81 11.82
N GLU A 245 -8.24 -22.04 12.58
CA GLU A 245 -6.81 -21.81 12.36
C GLU A 245 -5.94 -22.76 13.21
N LYS A 246 -4.63 -22.75 12.93
CA LYS A 246 -3.66 -23.51 13.71
C LYS A 246 -3.63 -23.01 15.15
N GLY A 247 -3.91 -23.90 16.11
CA GLY A 247 -3.95 -23.58 17.54
C GLY A 247 -5.35 -23.61 18.14
N ASP A 248 -6.38 -23.53 17.30
CA ASP A 248 -7.78 -23.62 17.72
C ASP A 248 -8.16 -25.03 18.16
N TYR A 249 -9.32 -25.13 18.82
CA TYR A 249 -9.89 -26.40 19.25
C TYR A 249 -11.14 -26.72 18.45
N VAL A 250 -11.31 -28.00 18.16
CA VAL A 250 -12.44 -28.53 17.39
C VAL A 250 -13.13 -29.61 18.23
N SER A 251 -14.43 -29.47 18.43
CA SER A 251 -15.26 -30.43 19.15
C SER A 251 -15.94 -31.38 18.17
N HIS A 252 -15.46 -32.62 18.13
CA HIS A 252 -15.97 -33.67 17.24
C HIS A 252 -16.73 -34.73 18.04
N LYS A 253 -17.89 -35.20 17.52
CA LYS A 253 -18.76 -36.16 18.21
C LYS A 253 -18.07 -37.44 18.68
N GLN A 254 -17.11 -37.97 17.90
CA GLN A 254 -16.39 -39.21 18.24
C GLN A 254 -15.07 -39.01 18.98
N PHE A 255 -14.42 -37.85 18.83
CA PHE A 255 -13.07 -37.62 19.36
C PHE A 255 -13.06 -36.66 20.56
N GLY A 256 -14.18 -35.99 20.82
CA GLY A 256 -14.26 -34.93 21.81
C GLY A 256 -13.51 -33.66 21.35
N LEU A 257 -12.96 -32.95 22.33
CA LEU A 257 -12.21 -31.72 22.14
C LEU A 257 -10.78 -32.01 21.66
N CYS A 258 -10.46 -31.63 20.44
CA CYS A 258 -9.16 -31.86 19.81
C CYS A 258 -8.50 -30.54 19.41
N LYS A 259 -7.16 -30.46 19.45
CA LYS A 259 -6.41 -29.26 19.05
C LYS A 259 -5.98 -29.34 17.59
N VAL A 260 -6.13 -28.27 16.81
CA VAL A 260 -5.65 -28.17 15.43
C VAL A 260 -4.15 -27.90 15.43
N GLU A 261 -3.35 -28.80 14.83
CA GLU A 261 -1.90 -28.61 14.67
C GLU A 261 -1.52 -28.11 13.28
N VAL A 262 -2.18 -28.61 12.24
CA VAL A 262 -1.90 -28.26 10.84
C VAL A 262 -3.22 -28.19 10.07
N VAL A 263 -3.37 -27.14 9.27
CA VAL A 263 -4.44 -26.98 8.28
C VAL A 263 -3.83 -27.30 6.92
N HIS A 264 -4.43 -28.22 6.18
CA HIS A 264 -4.03 -28.53 4.80
C HIS A 264 -4.95 -27.80 3.81
N ASP A 265 -4.40 -27.46 2.64
CA ASP A 265 -5.13 -26.78 1.57
C ASP A 265 -6.33 -27.58 1.04
N ASP A 266 -6.30 -28.91 1.18
CA ASP A 266 -7.40 -29.82 0.83
C ASP A 266 -8.63 -29.71 1.77
N GLY A 267 -8.69 -28.74 2.68
CA GLY A 267 -9.71 -28.67 3.74
C GLY A 267 -9.58 -29.79 4.79
N GLY A 268 -8.41 -30.43 4.86
CA GLY A 268 -8.08 -31.44 5.87
C GLY A 268 -7.42 -30.82 7.10
N LEU A 269 -7.87 -31.20 8.29
CA LEU A 269 -7.23 -30.81 9.55
C LEU A 269 -6.43 -31.98 10.13
N LEU A 270 -5.19 -31.71 10.55
CA LEU A 270 -4.44 -32.60 11.43
C LEU A 270 -4.70 -32.21 12.88
N ILE A 271 -5.48 -33.03 13.58
CA ILE A 271 -5.87 -32.77 14.97
C ILE A 271 -5.10 -33.65 15.96
N LYS A 272 -4.77 -33.08 17.12
CA LYS A 272 -4.23 -33.81 18.28
C LYS A 272 -5.35 -34.12 19.26
N LEU A 273 -5.55 -35.41 19.52
CA LEU A 273 -6.51 -35.92 20.48
C LEU A 273 -6.00 -35.74 21.93
N PRO A 274 -6.87 -35.81 22.95
CA PRO A 274 -6.46 -35.76 24.35
C PRO A 274 -5.50 -36.90 24.75
N ASN A 275 -5.54 -38.03 24.05
CA ASN A 275 -4.58 -39.13 24.21
C ASN A 275 -3.23 -38.89 23.50
N SER A 276 -2.97 -37.66 23.04
CA SER A 276 -1.80 -37.25 22.26
C SER A 276 -1.62 -37.92 20.89
N ARG A 277 -2.57 -38.75 20.42
CA ARG A 277 -2.53 -39.30 19.06
C ARG A 277 -2.97 -38.24 18.06
N ARG A 278 -2.40 -38.29 16.86
CA ARG A 278 -2.73 -37.40 15.74
C ARG A 278 -3.68 -38.11 14.78
N LYS A 279 -4.70 -37.41 14.29
CA LYS A 279 -5.60 -37.90 13.23
C LYS A 279 -5.88 -36.82 12.21
N ARG A 280 -5.92 -37.22 10.93
CA ARG A 280 -6.39 -36.38 9.83
C ARG A 280 -7.92 -36.48 9.73
N ILE A 281 -8.62 -35.36 9.71
CA ILE A 281 -10.06 -35.27 9.50
C ILE A 281 -10.30 -34.38 8.28
N LYS A 282 -11.17 -34.82 7.36
CA LYS A 282 -11.65 -33.98 6.25
C LYS A 282 -12.84 -33.15 6.71
N LEU A 283 -12.87 -31.85 6.40
CA LEU A 283 -13.97 -30.96 6.78
C LEU A 283 -15.19 -31.07 5.87
N ASP A 284 -15.06 -31.55 4.63
CA ASP A 284 -16.16 -31.67 3.66
C ASP A 284 -17.49 -32.26 4.18
N PRO A 285 -17.49 -33.34 4.99
CA PRO A 285 -18.74 -33.92 5.49
C PRO A 285 -19.28 -33.22 6.74
N PHE A 286 -18.65 -32.15 7.21
CA PHE A 286 -19.02 -31.42 8.42
C PHE A 286 -19.42 -29.97 8.10
N VAL A 287 -20.32 -29.45 8.93
CA VAL A 287 -20.64 -28.03 9.04
C VAL A 287 -19.93 -27.54 10.29
N VAL A 288 -19.10 -26.51 10.12
CA VAL A 288 -18.39 -25.85 11.21
C VAL A 288 -19.32 -24.80 11.80
N GLU A 289 -19.70 -24.95 13.06
CA GLU A 289 -20.43 -23.90 13.77
C GLU A 289 -19.46 -22.84 14.27
N GLY A 290 -19.96 -21.60 14.42
CA GLY A 290 -19.15 -20.44 14.79
C GLY A 290 -18.32 -20.62 16.08
N PRO A 291 -17.27 -19.82 16.25
CA PRO A 291 -16.34 -19.93 17.37
C PRO A 291 -17.07 -19.71 18.70
N THR A 292 -16.96 -20.69 19.60
CA THR A 292 -17.46 -20.60 20.97
C THR A 292 -16.28 -20.57 21.93
N THR A 293 -16.25 -19.59 22.83
CA THR A 293 -15.19 -19.49 23.84
C THR A 293 -15.49 -20.44 25.01
N ASP A 294 -14.62 -21.41 25.25
CA ASP A 294 -14.71 -22.30 26.42
C ASP A 294 -14.35 -21.55 27.71
N GLY A 295 -14.74 -22.06 28.88
CA GLY A 295 -14.48 -21.46 30.21
C GLY A 295 -12.99 -21.29 30.55
N LYS A 296 -12.09 -21.85 29.72
CA LYS A 296 -10.63 -21.69 29.79
C LYS A 296 -10.08 -20.63 28.82
N GLY A 297 -10.94 -19.84 28.19
CA GLY A 297 -10.57 -18.80 27.21
C GLY A 297 -10.08 -19.35 25.88
N ARG A 298 -10.48 -20.57 25.50
CA ARG A 298 -10.06 -21.22 24.24
C ARG A 298 -11.17 -21.13 23.21
N THR A 299 -10.82 -20.85 21.96
CA THR A 299 -11.75 -20.86 20.83
C THR A 299 -12.06 -22.31 20.43
N VAL A 300 -13.33 -22.71 20.53
CA VAL A 300 -13.81 -24.04 20.18
C VAL A 300 -14.80 -23.97 19.02
N PHE A 301 -14.52 -24.71 17.96
CA PHE A 301 -15.39 -24.88 16.82
C PHE A 301 -16.13 -26.21 16.92
N HIS A 302 -17.46 -26.19 16.85
CA HIS A 302 -18.27 -27.41 16.92
C HIS A 302 -18.50 -27.99 15.51
N LEU A 303 -18.18 -29.27 15.32
CA LEU A 303 -18.42 -29.96 14.04
C LEU A 303 -19.72 -30.75 14.09
N LYS A 304 -20.68 -30.38 13.23
CA LYS A 304 -21.89 -31.17 12.99
C LYS A 304 -21.78 -31.88 11.66
N LYS A 305 -22.16 -33.16 11.59
CA LYS A 305 -22.22 -33.87 10.31
C LYS A 305 -23.26 -33.18 9.41
N ARG A 306 -22.88 -32.89 8.16
CA ARG A 306 -23.80 -32.35 7.17
C ARG A 306 -24.87 -33.40 6.88
N PRO A 307 -26.17 -33.06 6.87
CA PRO A 307 -27.20 -34.00 6.45
C PRO A 307 -26.94 -34.40 4.99
N LYS A 308 -27.05 -35.70 4.69
CA LYS A 308 -26.92 -36.20 3.32
C LYS A 308 -28.08 -35.61 2.52
N ARG A 309 -27.77 -34.70 1.60
CA ARG A 309 -28.73 -34.20 0.62
C ARG A 309 -29.09 -35.29 -0.37
#